data_AF-A0A8T2T8I1-F1
#
_entry.id   AF-A0A8T2T8I1-F1
#
_cell.length_a   1.000
_cell.length_b   1.000
_cell.length_c   1.000
_cell.angle_alpha   90.00
_cell.angle_beta   90.00
_cell.angle_gamma   90.00
#
_symmetry.space_group_name_H-M   'P 1'
#
loop_
_entity.id
_entity.type
_entity.pdbx_description
1 polymer ?
#
loop_
_entity_poly.entity_id
_entity_poly.type
_entity_poly.pdbx_seq_one_letter_code
_entity_poly.pdbx_strand_id
1 'polypeptide(L)'
;MVIYLDCPTDKLEERLLLRAGTHERSDDKSEVIQRRLDLYNKEYQEIIRLFQNAYPYDFISIKVGSLQKVEVFLEVATHMKEMFNLEARSALVHKKHDCNKIEYVFILGGPGCGKGTQCKHMVRDFGYTHISTGDLLRNEVKSGTKMGKEIDEIMRSGGLVPNNITITLLENAMRQSGCKHFLIDGYPRSLEQAHAFEEKIGHPGVVLYLHCSTSTMEKRLLERGKTSKRADDNAEVIKLRFETFQKESKPVVDFYKGTKKLKEVSAEKDPETVYKHVKQALLETVEKPADTASHPPAK
;
A
#
# COMPACT_ATOMS: atom_id res chain seq x y z
N MET A 1 7.27 14.19 -9.65
CA MET A 1 8.52 13.92 -8.89
C MET A 1 9.12 15.21 -8.37
N VAL A 2 9.42 15.25 -7.07
CA VAL A 2 10.17 16.30 -6.39
C VAL A 2 11.39 15.65 -5.75
N ILE A 3 12.59 16.02 -6.16
CA ILE A 3 13.83 15.55 -5.52
C ILE A 3 14.32 16.67 -4.61
N TYR A 4 14.37 16.38 -3.32
CA TYR A 4 14.90 17.26 -2.29
C TYR A 4 16.25 16.74 -1.82
N LEU A 5 17.29 17.56 -1.98
CA LEU A 5 18.63 17.25 -1.50
C LEU A 5 18.77 17.79 -0.07
N ASP A 6 18.61 16.89 0.89
CA ASP A 6 18.61 17.20 2.30
C ASP A 6 20.04 17.23 2.85
N CYS A 7 20.52 18.44 3.10
CA CYS A 7 21.84 18.72 3.63
C CYS A 7 21.70 19.42 4.99
N PRO A 8 22.30 18.89 6.06
CA PRO A 8 22.38 19.58 7.34
C PRO A 8 22.97 21.00 7.20
N THR A 9 22.45 21.96 7.98
CA THR A 9 22.82 23.39 7.88
C THR A 9 24.31 23.63 8.13
N ASP A 10 24.90 22.95 9.11
CA ASP A 10 26.34 22.98 9.42
C ASP A 10 27.19 22.54 8.21
N LYS A 11 26.75 21.49 7.50
CA LYS A 11 27.40 21.02 6.28
C LYS A 11 27.21 21.94 5.09
N LEU A 12 26.08 22.64 4.99
CA LEU A 12 25.88 23.68 3.98
C LEU A 12 26.81 24.87 4.22
N GLU A 13 26.93 25.34 5.47
CA GLU A 13 27.82 26.43 5.85
C GLU A 13 29.29 26.10 5.53
N GLU A 14 29.76 24.91 5.93
CA GLU A 14 31.10 24.41 5.62
C GLU A 14 31.39 24.46 4.10
N ARG A 15 30.45 23.97 3.28
CA ARG A 15 30.59 23.94 1.81
C ARG A 15 30.59 25.33 1.18
N LEU A 16 29.77 26.25 1.69
CA LEU A 16 29.67 27.61 1.17
C LEU A 16 30.92 28.43 1.50
N LEU A 17 31.46 28.28 2.72
CA LEU A 17 32.72 28.92 3.11
C LEU A 17 33.92 28.41 2.30
N LEU A 18 33.99 27.09 2.05
CA LEU A 18 35.02 26.49 1.19
C LEU A 18 34.95 27.02 -0.24
N ARG A 19 33.73 27.22 -0.76
CA ARG A 19 33.49 27.80 -2.09
C ARG A 19 33.91 29.27 -2.16
N ALA A 20 33.61 30.07 -1.14
CA ALA A 20 34.00 31.47 -1.06
C ALA A 20 35.53 31.64 -1.18
N GLY A 21 36.29 30.75 -0.54
CA GLY A 21 37.75 30.75 -0.59
C GLY A 21 38.38 30.22 -1.88
N THR A 22 37.64 29.48 -2.71
CA THR A 22 38.18 28.77 -3.89
C THR A 22 37.68 29.27 -5.25
N HIS A 23 36.57 30.01 -5.30
CA HIS A 23 35.90 30.39 -6.56
C HIS A 23 35.60 31.90 -6.70
N GLU A 24 36.33 32.78 -5.99
CA GLU A 24 36.29 34.26 -6.14
C GLU A 24 34.88 34.86 -6.32
N ARG A 25 33.88 34.36 -5.56
CA ARG A 25 32.58 35.05 -5.45
C ARG A 25 32.68 36.12 -4.38
N SER A 26 32.75 37.38 -4.82
CA SER A 26 32.93 38.55 -3.96
C SER A 26 31.76 38.82 -2.98
N ASP A 27 30.63 38.12 -3.14
CA ASP A 27 29.41 38.26 -2.33
C ASP A 27 29.23 37.19 -1.24
N ASP A 28 30.01 36.09 -1.25
CA ASP A 28 29.90 35.01 -0.28
C ASP A 28 30.72 35.32 1.01
N LYS A 29 30.33 36.38 1.74
CA LYS A 29 30.85 36.68 3.09
C LYS A 29 30.14 35.83 4.15
N SER A 30 30.81 35.47 5.24
CA SER A 30 30.23 34.62 6.31
C SER A 30 28.88 35.13 6.83
N GLU A 31 28.74 36.45 7.04
CA GLU A 31 27.49 37.07 7.48
C GLU A 31 26.36 36.94 6.44
N VAL A 32 26.70 36.96 5.14
CA VAL A 32 25.75 36.78 4.04
C VAL A 32 25.31 35.33 3.94
N ILE A 33 26.24 34.39 4.13
CA ILE A 33 25.96 32.94 4.16
C ILE A 33 24.99 32.62 5.30
N GLN A 34 25.26 33.09 6.52
CA GLN A 34 24.36 32.86 7.66
C GLN A 34 22.97 33.44 7.41
N ARG A 35 22.88 34.69 6.93
CA ARG A 35 21.58 35.31 6.62
C ARG A 35 20.78 34.53 5.57
N ARG A 36 21.44 33.97 4.54
CA ARG A 36 20.79 33.13 3.53
C ARG A 36 20.30 31.80 4.12
N LEU A 37 21.08 31.17 5.01
CA LEU A 37 20.68 29.94 5.69
C LEU A 37 19.51 30.16 6.65
N ASP A 38 19.48 31.30 7.36
CA ASP A 38 18.36 31.67 8.23
C ASP A 38 17.06 31.86 7.45
N LEU A 39 17.11 32.57 6.31
CA LEU A 39 15.97 32.73 5.41
C LEU A 39 15.49 31.38 4.86
N TYR A 40 16.41 30.52 4.43
CA TYR A 40 16.08 29.16 3.98
C TYR A 40 15.40 28.35 5.10
N ASN A 41 15.95 28.35 6.31
CA ASN A 41 15.35 27.62 7.43
C ASN A 41 13.98 28.18 7.84
N LYS A 42 13.76 29.48 7.72
CA LYS A 42 12.48 30.11 8.09
C LYS A 42 11.40 29.93 7.02
N GLU A 43 11.73 30.11 5.75
CA GLU A 43 10.74 30.19 4.66
C GLU A 43 10.65 28.89 3.84
N TYR A 44 11.79 28.24 3.56
CA TYR A 44 11.81 27.04 2.72
C TYR A 44 11.29 25.80 3.44
N GLN A 45 11.35 25.74 4.77
CA GLN A 45 10.81 24.60 5.52
C GLN A 45 9.30 24.45 5.32
N GLU A 46 8.57 25.57 5.20
CA GLU A 46 7.14 25.55 4.93
C GLU A 46 6.86 25.08 3.50
N ILE A 47 7.66 25.54 2.52
CA ILE A 47 7.58 25.10 1.13
C ILE A 47 7.87 23.60 1.01
N ILE A 48 8.91 23.09 1.68
CA ILE A 48 9.25 21.66 1.70
C ILE A 48 8.07 20.86 2.27
N ARG A 49 7.47 21.29 3.38
CA ARG A 49 6.27 20.65 3.95
C ARG A 49 5.09 20.68 2.99
N LEU A 50 4.87 21.80 2.29
CA LEU A 50 3.83 21.91 1.28
C LEU A 50 4.02 20.88 0.17
N PHE A 51 5.23 20.74 -0.38
CA PHE A 51 5.51 19.74 -1.42
C PHE A 51 5.47 18.31 -0.89
N GLN A 52 5.93 18.04 0.34
CA GLN A 52 5.79 16.74 0.99
C GLN A 52 4.33 16.35 1.16
N ASN A 53 3.46 17.29 1.55
CA ASN A 53 2.03 17.05 1.72
C ASN A 53 1.28 16.93 0.39
N ALA A 54 1.64 17.74 -0.61
CA ALA A 54 1.00 17.73 -1.92
C ALA A 54 1.41 16.51 -2.77
N TYR A 55 2.65 16.06 -2.61
CA TYR A 55 3.25 14.97 -3.40
C TYR A 55 3.90 13.91 -2.50
N PRO A 56 3.18 13.30 -1.54
CA PRO A 56 3.78 12.42 -0.54
C PRO A 56 4.43 11.17 -1.17
N TYR A 57 3.95 10.73 -2.34
CA TYR A 57 4.48 9.58 -3.07
C TYR A 57 5.66 9.93 -4.00
N ASP A 58 5.70 11.17 -4.50
CA ASP A 58 6.65 11.64 -5.51
C ASP A 58 7.73 12.54 -4.94
N PHE A 59 7.69 12.84 -3.64
CA PHE A 59 8.71 13.58 -2.91
C PHE A 59 9.80 12.62 -2.41
N ILE A 60 11.02 12.81 -2.89
CA ILE A 60 12.19 11.99 -2.56
C ILE A 60 13.20 12.87 -1.84
N SER A 61 13.47 12.56 -0.57
CA SER A 61 14.48 13.26 0.22
C SER A 61 15.78 12.46 0.23
N ILE A 62 16.83 12.98 -0.41
CA ILE A 62 18.15 12.36 -0.49
C ILE A 62 19.07 13.05 0.50
N LYS A 63 19.63 12.31 1.46
CA LYS A 63 20.58 12.86 2.44
C LYS A 63 21.94 13.05 1.77
N VAL A 64 22.37 14.30 1.59
CA VAL A 64 23.59 14.63 0.82
C VAL A 64 24.74 15.20 1.66
N GLY A 65 24.56 15.34 2.97
CA GLY A 65 25.51 16.04 3.86
C GLY A 65 26.96 15.52 3.80
N SER A 66 27.13 14.19 3.73
CA SER A 66 28.44 13.54 3.67
C SER A 66 28.93 13.22 2.25
N LEU A 67 28.09 13.47 1.23
CA LEU A 67 28.35 13.00 -0.13
C LEU A 67 29.14 14.02 -0.95
N GLN A 68 30.11 13.53 -1.73
CA GLN A 68 30.79 14.26 -2.78
C GLN A 68 29.85 14.52 -3.97
N LYS A 69 30.21 15.47 -4.84
CA LYS A 69 29.40 15.87 -6.01
C LYS A 69 29.00 14.68 -6.90
N VAL A 70 29.94 13.76 -7.14
CA VAL A 70 29.70 12.56 -7.98
C VAL A 70 28.73 11.61 -7.29
N GLU A 71 28.83 11.44 -5.98
CA GLU A 71 27.94 10.57 -5.20
C GLU A 71 26.52 11.14 -5.15
N VAL A 72 26.38 12.46 -4.97
CA VAL A 72 25.08 13.15 -5.07
C VAL A 72 24.45 12.94 -6.44
N PHE A 73 25.24 13.07 -7.51
CA PHE A 73 24.75 12.81 -8.88
C PHE A 73 24.29 11.36 -9.04
N LEU A 74 25.07 10.39 -8.56
CA LEU A 74 24.73 8.97 -8.65
C LEU A 74 23.45 8.64 -7.87
N GLU A 75 23.26 9.20 -6.68
CA GLU A 75 22.04 9.04 -5.89
C GLU A 75 20.81 9.59 -6.63
N VAL A 76 20.90 10.82 -7.14
CA VAL A 76 19.83 11.44 -7.93
C VAL A 76 19.52 10.60 -9.17
N ALA A 77 20.55 10.22 -9.94
CA ALA A 77 20.40 9.43 -11.15
C ALA A 77 19.78 8.05 -10.87
N THR A 78 20.13 7.42 -9.74
CA THR A 78 19.57 6.13 -9.32
C THR A 78 18.08 6.26 -9.05
N HIS A 79 17.67 7.24 -8.24
CA HIS A 79 16.25 7.47 -7.93
C HIS A 79 15.43 7.83 -9.18
N MET A 80 15.98 8.66 -10.07
CA MET A 80 15.35 8.98 -11.35
C MET A 80 15.18 7.74 -12.22
N LYS A 81 16.23 6.92 -12.36
CA LYS A 81 16.21 5.69 -13.16
C LYS A 81 15.22 4.66 -12.61
N GLU A 82 15.19 4.48 -11.28
CA GLU A 82 14.21 3.61 -10.63
C GLU A 82 12.78 4.07 -10.90
N MET A 83 12.51 5.36 -10.77
CA MET A 83 11.18 5.91 -11.04
C MET A 83 10.77 5.70 -12.50
N PHE A 84 11.62 6.07 -13.47
CA PHE A 84 11.32 5.87 -14.89
C PHE A 84 11.11 4.38 -15.23
N ASN A 85 11.90 3.49 -14.62
CA ASN A 85 11.70 2.05 -14.75
C ASN A 85 10.36 1.60 -14.15
N LEU A 86 9.97 2.13 -12.99
CA LEU A 86 8.70 1.80 -12.35
C LEU A 86 7.50 2.32 -13.16
N GLU A 87 7.57 3.50 -13.76
CA GLU A 87 6.53 4.03 -14.64
C GLU A 87 6.41 3.20 -15.93
N ALA A 88 7.53 2.89 -16.58
CA ALA A 88 7.55 2.03 -17.74
C ALA A 88 6.98 0.63 -17.43
N ARG A 89 7.34 0.06 -16.26
CA ARG A 89 6.80 -1.21 -15.77
C ARG A 89 5.31 -1.13 -15.43
N SER A 90 4.83 -0.03 -14.84
CA SER A 90 3.40 0.20 -14.60
C SER A 90 2.62 0.23 -15.90
N ALA A 91 3.15 0.93 -16.91
CA ALA A 91 2.58 0.95 -18.27
C ALA A 91 2.63 -0.43 -18.94
N LEU A 92 3.63 -1.26 -18.63
CA LEU A 92 3.67 -2.65 -19.07
C LEU A 92 2.58 -3.49 -18.41
N VAL A 93 2.31 -3.33 -17.10
CA VAL A 93 1.17 -4.02 -16.46
C VAL A 93 -0.13 -3.65 -17.16
N HIS A 94 -0.35 -2.35 -17.40
CA HIS A 94 -1.50 -1.86 -18.14
C HIS A 94 -1.63 -2.45 -19.55
N LYS A 95 -0.52 -2.51 -20.32
CA LYS A 95 -0.51 -3.08 -21.67
C LYS A 95 -0.63 -4.60 -21.69
N LYS A 96 -0.20 -5.29 -20.63
CA LYS A 96 -0.16 -6.76 -20.53
C LYS A 96 -1.41 -7.35 -19.90
N HIS A 97 -2.33 -6.52 -19.41
CA HIS A 97 -3.70 -6.96 -19.17
C HIS A 97 -4.27 -7.50 -20.48
N ASP A 98 -4.27 -8.82 -20.61
CA ASP A 98 -4.96 -9.49 -21.69
C ASP A 98 -6.45 -9.15 -21.54
N CYS A 99 -6.97 -8.36 -22.48
CA CYS A 99 -8.35 -7.91 -22.49
C CYS A 99 -9.37 -9.06 -22.47
N ASN A 100 -8.95 -10.30 -22.70
CA ASN A 100 -9.78 -11.50 -22.64
C ASN A 100 -9.67 -12.29 -21.33
N LYS A 101 -8.66 -12.04 -20.48
CA LYS A 101 -8.44 -12.80 -19.24
C LYS A 101 -8.85 -11.99 -18.01
N ILE A 102 -9.65 -12.61 -17.15
CA ILE A 102 -9.98 -12.03 -15.84
C ILE A 102 -8.80 -12.25 -14.88
N GLU A 103 -8.39 -11.20 -14.19
CA GLU A 103 -7.27 -11.18 -13.26
C GLU A 103 -7.73 -10.80 -11.86
N TYR A 104 -7.30 -11.58 -10.88
CA TYR A 104 -7.60 -11.36 -9.47
C TYR A 104 -6.30 -11.19 -8.68
N VAL A 105 -6.24 -10.11 -7.90
CA VAL A 105 -5.20 -9.88 -6.90
C VAL A 105 -5.85 -9.87 -5.53
N PHE A 106 -5.44 -10.79 -4.66
CA PHE A 106 -5.89 -10.80 -3.28
C PHE A 106 -5.05 -9.87 -2.43
N ILE A 107 -5.68 -9.06 -1.58
CA ILE A 107 -5.02 -8.21 -0.60
C ILE A 107 -5.34 -8.73 0.79
N LEU A 108 -4.38 -9.46 1.36
CA LEU A 108 -4.46 -10.07 2.69
C LEU A 108 -3.76 -9.21 3.74
N GLY A 109 -4.18 -9.34 4.99
CA GLY A 109 -3.59 -8.61 6.12
C GLY A 109 -4.58 -8.39 7.25
N GLY A 110 -4.05 -8.17 8.45
CA GLY A 110 -4.86 -7.93 9.65
C GLY A 110 -5.74 -6.67 9.58
N PRO A 111 -6.71 -6.52 10.49
CA PRO A 111 -7.46 -5.27 10.60
C PRO A 111 -6.48 -4.14 10.95
N GLY A 112 -6.60 -2.99 10.27
CA GLY A 112 -5.72 -1.83 10.54
C GLY A 112 -4.37 -1.85 9.83
N CYS A 113 -3.99 -2.90 9.08
CA CYS A 113 -2.69 -2.94 8.40
C CYS A 113 -2.59 -2.05 7.14
N GLY A 114 -3.68 -1.42 6.70
CA GLY A 114 -3.66 -0.45 5.60
C GLY A 114 -4.07 -0.96 4.21
N LYS A 115 -4.68 -2.16 4.09
CA LYS A 115 -5.14 -2.76 2.82
C LYS A 115 -5.89 -1.78 1.91
N GLY A 116 -6.98 -1.19 2.41
CA GLY A 116 -7.79 -0.26 1.63
C GLY A 116 -7.01 0.99 1.18
N THR A 117 -6.03 1.46 1.96
CA THR A 117 -5.15 2.55 1.55
C THR A 117 -4.28 2.14 0.36
N GLN A 118 -3.67 0.97 0.42
CA GLN A 118 -2.84 0.45 -0.67
C GLN A 118 -3.68 0.12 -1.93
N CYS A 119 -4.91 -0.38 -1.75
CA CYS A 119 -5.83 -0.61 -2.87
C CYS A 119 -6.14 0.68 -3.63
N LYS A 120 -6.36 1.80 -2.94
CA LYS A 120 -6.62 3.10 -3.60
C LYS A 120 -5.46 3.53 -4.50
N HIS A 121 -4.23 3.34 -4.06
CA HIS A 121 -3.05 3.65 -4.89
C HIS A 121 -2.96 2.72 -6.10
N MET A 122 -3.23 1.43 -5.91
CA MET A 122 -3.22 0.46 -6.99
C MET A 122 -4.31 0.72 -8.03
N VAL A 123 -5.51 1.15 -7.61
CA VAL A 123 -6.57 1.61 -8.53
C VAL A 123 -6.07 2.79 -9.37
N ARG A 124 -5.44 3.78 -8.73
CA ARG A 124 -4.93 4.99 -9.39
C ARG A 124 -3.85 4.66 -10.44
N ASP A 125 -2.86 3.84 -10.08
CA ASP A 125 -1.65 3.62 -10.91
C ASP A 125 -1.77 2.45 -11.88
N PHE A 126 -2.64 1.47 -11.57
CA PHE A 126 -2.77 0.22 -12.31
C PHE A 126 -4.19 -0.07 -12.78
N GLY A 127 -5.17 0.81 -12.52
CA GLY A 127 -6.49 0.73 -13.15
C GLY A 127 -7.33 -0.48 -12.77
N TYR A 128 -6.96 -1.16 -11.68
CA TYR A 128 -7.78 -2.25 -11.16
C TYR A 128 -9.12 -1.73 -10.62
N THR A 129 -10.10 -2.62 -10.56
CA THR A 129 -11.36 -2.41 -9.83
C THR A 129 -11.19 -2.92 -8.40
N HIS A 130 -11.30 -2.03 -7.41
CA HIS A 130 -11.25 -2.40 -6.00
C HIS A 130 -12.62 -2.89 -5.52
N ILE A 131 -12.66 -4.12 -4.97
CA ILE A 131 -13.82 -4.67 -4.29
C ILE A 131 -13.43 -5.02 -2.86
N SER A 132 -14.02 -4.32 -1.89
CA SER A 132 -13.84 -4.61 -0.47
C SER A 132 -15.04 -5.37 0.08
N THR A 133 -14.86 -6.61 0.52
CA THR A 133 -15.96 -7.39 1.11
C THR A 133 -16.49 -6.75 2.38
N GLY A 134 -15.63 -6.08 3.15
CA GLY A 134 -16.06 -5.30 4.31
C GLY A 134 -17.01 -4.16 3.93
N ASP A 135 -16.81 -3.50 2.79
CA ASP A 135 -17.73 -2.46 2.31
C ASP A 135 -19.02 -3.04 1.75
N LEU A 136 -18.95 -4.17 1.03
CA LEU A 136 -20.14 -4.90 0.58
C LEU A 136 -21.04 -5.30 1.75
N LEU A 137 -20.46 -5.89 2.79
CA LEU A 137 -21.18 -6.28 4.02
C LEU A 137 -21.78 -5.06 4.73
N ARG A 138 -21.02 -3.96 4.88
CA ARG A 138 -21.55 -2.72 5.48
C ARG A 138 -22.69 -2.10 4.66
N ASN A 139 -22.64 -2.23 3.34
CA ASN A 139 -23.72 -1.76 2.48
C ASN A 139 -24.97 -2.64 2.63
N GLU A 140 -24.81 -3.96 2.80
CA GLU A 140 -25.93 -4.84 3.12
C GLU A 140 -26.52 -4.53 4.51
N VAL A 141 -25.70 -4.24 5.52
CA VAL A 141 -26.20 -3.77 6.83
C VAL A 141 -27.08 -2.53 6.69
N LYS A 142 -26.67 -1.57 5.84
CA LYS A 142 -27.43 -0.34 5.60
C LYS A 142 -28.76 -0.57 4.87
N SER A 143 -28.94 -1.69 4.17
CA SER A 143 -30.21 -2.01 3.51
C SER A 143 -31.33 -2.26 4.53
N GLY A 144 -30.98 -2.60 5.77
CA GLY A 144 -31.93 -2.85 6.86
C GLY A 144 -32.70 -4.16 6.73
N THR A 145 -32.32 -5.02 5.78
CA THR A 145 -32.93 -6.35 5.57
C THR A 145 -32.69 -7.26 6.78
N LYS A 146 -33.44 -8.37 6.86
CA LYS A 146 -33.19 -9.40 7.88
C LYS A 146 -31.73 -9.90 7.81
N MET A 147 -31.23 -10.16 6.61
CA MET A 147 -29.83 -10.56 6.38
C MET A 147 -28.86 -9.46 6.81
N GLY A 148 -29.15 -8.19 6.51
CA GLY A 148 -28.34 -7.06 6.95
C GLY A 148 -28.21 -6.96 8.47
N LYS A 149 -29.27 -7.28 9.23
CA LYS A 149 -29.22 -7.33 10.70
C LYS A 149 -28.35 -8.48 11.22
N GLU A 150 -28.50 -9.68 10.66
CA GLU A 150 -27.65 -10.83 11.00
C GLU A 150 -26.16 -10.55 10.70
N ILE A 151 -25.87 -9.89 9.58
CA ILE A 151 -24.51 -9.45 9.23
C ILE A 151 -23.98 -8.44 10.26
N ASP A 152 -24.79 -7.46 10.68
CA ASP A 152 -24.37 -6.45 11.67
C ASP A 152 -23.99 -7.10 13.01
N GLU A 153 -24.80 -8.05 13.49
CA GLU A 153 -24.53 -8.79 14.74
C GLU A 153 -23.20 -9.57 14.66
N ILE A 154 -22.95 -10.27 13.54
CA ILE A 154 -21.70 -11.01 13.33
C ILE A 154 -20.51 -10.04 13.26
N MET A 155 -20.64 -8.92 12.55
CA MET A 155 -19.57 -7.94 12.42
C MET A 155 -19.24 -7.26 13.75
N ARG A 156 -20.25 -6.95 14.57
CA ARG A 156 -20.07 -6.36 15.92
C ARG A 156 -19.42 -7.30 16.91
N SER A 157 -19.58 -8.62 16.74
CA SER A 157 -18.85 -9.62 17.55
C SER A 157 -17.44 -9.91 17.02
N GLY A 158 -16.99 -9.21 15.97
CA GLY A 158 -15.68 -9.42 15.36
C GLY A 158 -15.56 -10.69 14.51
N GLY A 159 -16.66 -11.43 14.33
CA GLY A 159 -16.72 -12.70 13.61
C GLY A 159 -16.61 -12.58 12.10
N LEU A 160 -16.57 -13.75 11.44
CA LEU A 160 -16.62 -13.85 9.98
C LEU A 160 -18.05 -14.14 9.53
N VAL A 161 -18.55 -13.32 8.60
CA VAL A 161 -19.82 -13.59 7.92
C VAL A 161 -19.68 -14.88 7.09
N PRO A 162 -20.68 -15.77 7.09
CA PRO A 162 -20.67 -17.01 6.32
C PRO A 162 -20.24 -16.83 4.86
N ASN A 163 -19.52 -17.82 4.34
CA ASN A 163 -18.95 -17.78 2.99
C ASN A 163 -20.03 -17.69 1.91
N ASN A 164 -21.15 -18.42 2.05
CA ASN A 164 -22.26 -18.39 1.09
C ASN A 164 -22.82 -16.98 0.85
N ILE A 165 -22.88 -16.14 1.89
CA ILE A 165 -23.29 -14.73 1.76
C ILE A 165 -22.16 -13.92 1.11
N THR A 166 -20.95 -14.04 1.65
CA THR A 166 -19.82 -13.19 1.25
C THR A 166 -19.41 -13.41 -0.20
N ILE A 167 -19.35 -14.66 -0.68
CA ILE A 167 -18.98 -14.98 -2.06
C ILE A 167 -20.06 -14.51 -3.05
N THR A 168 -21.34 -14.60 -2.68
CA THR A 168 -22.45 -14.11 -3.51
C THR A 168 -22.39 -12.59 -3.69
N LEU A 169 -22.14 -11.85 -2.61
CA LEU A 169 -21.97 -10.39 -2.67
C LEU A 169 -20.75 -10.01 -3.53
N LEU A 170 -19.64 -10.72 -3.37
CA LEU A 170 -18.42 -10.52 -4.15
C LEU A 170 -18.66 -10.77 -5.64
N GLU A 171 -19.28 -11.90 -6.00
CA GLU A 171 -19.57 -12.25 -7.39
C GLU A 171 -20.51 -11.23 -8.04
N ASN A 172 -21.56 -10.80 -7.32
CA ASN A 172 -22.48 -9.76 -7.82
C ASN A 172 -21.75 -8.44 -8.07
N ALA A 173 -20.87 -8.02 -7.16
CA ALA A 173 -20.08 -6.80 -7.33
C ALA A 173 -19.12 -6.89 -8.55
N MET A 174 -18.50 -8.06 -8.75
CA MET A 174 -17.65 -8.31 -9.91
C MET A 174 -18.43 -8.29 -11.23
N ARG A 175 -19.61 -8.91 -11.27
CA ARG A 175 -20.50 -8.91 -12.45
C ARG A 175 -20.99 -7.49 -12.77
N GLN A 176 -21.37 -6.72 -11.75
CA GLN A 176 -21.90 -5.36 -11.92
C GLN A 176 -20.84 -4.36 -12.40
N SER A 177 -19.56 -4.56 -12.05
CA SER A 177 -18.51 -3.65 -12.52
C SER A 177 -18.27 -3.74 -14.03
N GLY A 178 -18.53 -4.90 -14.64
CA GLY A 178 -18.19 -5.20 -16.03
C GLY A 178 -16.69 -5.24 -16.32
N CYS A 179 -15.85 -5.11 -15.28
CA CYS A 179 -14.39 -5.08 -15.39
C CYS A 179 -13.80 -6.50 -15.37
N LYS A 180 -12.51 -6.60 -15.72
CA LYS A 180 -11.78 -7.88 -15.75
C LYS A 180 -10.58 -7.93 -14.80
N HIS A 181 -10.20 -6.83 -14.15
CA HIS A 181 -9.03 -6.77 -13.27
C HIS A 181 -9.47 -6.31 -11.89
N PHE A 182 -9.32 -7.17 -10.87
CA PHE A 182 -9.89 -6.96 -9.55
C PHE A 182 -8.84 -6.98 -8.44
N LEU A 183 -8.90 -6.00 -7.54
CA LEU A 183 -8.29 -6.06 -6.21
C LEU A 183 -9.35 -6.51 -5.22
N ILE A 184 -9.17 -7.69 -4.66
CA ILE A 184 -10.11 -8.27 -3.69
C ILE A 184 -9.54 -8.03 -2.29
N ASP A 185 -10.14 -7.07 -1.59
CA ASP A 185 -9.72 -6.62 -0.25
C ASP A 185 -10.64 -7.21 0.83
N GLY A 186 -10.03 -7.93 1.78
CA GLY A 186 -10.76 -8.55 2.88
C GLY A 186 -11.42 -9.88 2.52
N TYR A 187 -10.99 -10.52 1.43
CA TYR A 187 -11.36 -11.89 1.07
C TYR A 187 -10.20 -12.52 0.28
N PRO A 188 -9.89 -13.82 0.46
CA PRO A 188 -10.47 -14.73 1.46
C PRO A 188 -9.96 -14.47 2.88
N ARG A 189 -10.80 -14.77 3.89
CA ARG A 189 -10.52 -14.65 5.33
C ARG A 189 -10.55 -16.00 6.07
N SER A 190 -10.84 -17.09 5.37
CA SER A 190 -10.73 -18.47 5.84
C SER A 190 -10.33 -19.38 4.67
N LEU A 191 -9.86 -20.60 4.97
CA LEU A 191 -9.53 -21.59 3.93
C LEU A 191 -10.75 -21.99 3.11
N GLU A 192 -11.91 -22.11 3.75
CA GLU A 192 -13.19 -22.37 3.08
C GLU A 192 -13.47 -21.31 2.00
N GLN A 193 -13.26 -20.03 2.32
CA GLN A 193 -13.42 -18.93 1.35
C GLN A 193 -12.41 -19.01 0.21
N ALA A 194 -11.14 -19.34 0.51
CA ALA A 194 -10.11 -19.49 -0.51
C ALA A 194 -10.45 -20.60 -1.50
N HIS A 195 -10.81 -21.79 -1.00
CA HIS A 195 -11.22 -22.92 -1.85
C HIS A 195 -12.48 -22.61 -2.65
N ALA A 196 -13.50 -22.03 -2.03
CA ALA A 196 -14.75 -21.69 -2.72
C ALA A 196 -14.55 -20.69 -3.86
N PHE A 197 -13.65 -19.72 -3.70
CA PHE A 197 -13.32 -18.77 -4.75
C PHE A 197 -12.58 -19.43 -5.90
N GLU A 198 -11.57 -20.26 -5.60
CA GLU A 198 -10.82 -20.98 -6.63
C GLU A 198 -11.70 -21.95 -7.43
N GLU A 199 -12.68 -22.58 -6.78
CA GLU A 199 -13.65 -23.48 -7.42
C GLU A 199 -14.68 -22.73 -8.27
N LYS A 200 -15.25 -21.64 -7.76
CA LYS A 200 -16.42 -20.98 -8.38
C LYS A 200 -16.09 -19.79 -9.27
N ILE A 201 -15.02 -19.07 -8.99
CA ILE A 201 -14.69 -17.78 -9.62
C ILE A 201 -13.36 -17.86 -10.39
N GLY A 202 -12.34 -18.47 -9.81
CA GLY A 202 -11.04 -18.71 -10.44
C GLY A 202 -9.88 -18.45 -9.49
N HIS A 203 -8.64 -18.56 -9.98
CA HIS A 203 -7.46 -18.48 -9.13
C HIS A 203 -6.86 -17.07 -9.11
N PRO A 204 -6.37 -16.58 -7.95
CA PRO A 204 -5.60 -15.35 -7.91
C PRO A 204 -4.32 -15.49 -8.73
N GLY A 205 -3.96 -14.42 -9.45
CA GLY A 205 -2.66 -14.29 -10.11
C GLY A 205 -1.58 -13.91 -9.10
N VAL A 206 -1.93 -13.01 -8.17
CA VAL A 206 -1.05 -12.50 -7.11
C VAL A 206 -1.80 -12.46 -5.79
N VAL A 207 -1.10 -12.81 -4.70
CA VAL A 207 -1.61 -12.64 -3.34
C VAL A 207 -0.64 -11.70 -2.60
N LEU A 208 -1.08 -10.49 -2.31
CA LEU A 208 -0.30 -9.51 -1.55
C LEU A 208 -0.67 -9.63 -0.06
N TYR A 209 0.31 -9.96 0.78
CA TYR A 209 0.12 -10.01 2.23
C TYR A 209 0.80 -8.81 2.91
N LEU A 210 -0.03 -7.89 3.42
CA LEU A 210 0.42 -6.73 4.17
C LEU A 210 0.50 -7.06 5.66
N HIS A 211 1.71 -7.09 6.21
CA HIS A 211 1.95 -7.44 7.61
C HIS A 211 2.55 -6.30 8.42
N CYS A 212 2.05 -6.08 9.64
CA CYS A 212 2.63 -5.19 10.63
C CYS A 212 2.27 -5.71 12.03
N SER A 213 2.96 -5.20 13.03
CA SER A 213 2.77 -5.55 14.43
C SER A 213 1.36 -5.26 14.92
N THR A 214 0.91 -6.04 15.91
CA THR A 214 -0.40 -5.83 16.55
C THR A 214 -0.53 -4.42 17.13
N SER A 215 0.53 -3.88 17.72
CA SER A 215 0.56 -2.51 18.25
C SER A 215 0.35 -1.46 17.16
N THR A 216 0.99 -1.60 15.99
CA THR A 216 0.77 -0.72 14.83
C THR A 216 -0.69 -0.82 14.35
N MET A 217 -1.23 -2.03 14.24
CA MET A 217 -2.62 -2.24 13.83
C MET A 217 -3.61 -1.62 14.82
N GLU A 218 -3.42 -1.84 16.12
CA GLU A 218 -4.29 -1.35 17.18
C GLU A 218 -4.29 0.17 17.22
N LYS A 219 -3.11 0.81 17.18
CA LYS A 219 -2.98 2.27 17.10
C LYS A 219 -3.76 2.83 15.91
N ARG A 220 -3.62 2.22 14.73
CA ARG A 220 -4.33 2.66 13.51
C ARG A 220 -5.84 2.48 13.62
N LEU A 221 -6.31 1.39 14.24
CA LEU A 221 -7.74 1.14 14.43
C LEU A 221 -8.36 2.12 15.43
N LEU A 222 -7.67 2.41 16.53
CA LEU A 222 -8.12 3.40 17.53
C LEU A 222 -8.21 4.80 16.93
N GLU A 223 -7.20 5.25 16.18
CA GLU A 223 -7.24 6.55 15.48
C GLU A 223 -8.38 6.60 14.44
N ARG A 224 -8.62 5.49 13.74
CA ARG A 224 -9.75 5.38 12.81
C ARG A 224 -11.09 5.38 13.53
N GLY A 225 -11.21 4.77 14.72
CA GLY A 225 -12.42 4.80 15.54
C GLY A 225 -12.84 6.22 15.93
N LYS A 226 -11.89 7.14 16.12
CA LYS A 226 -12.17 8.57 16.42
C LYS A 226 -12.83 9.31 15.27
N THR A 227 -12.58 8.90 14.03
CA THR A 227 -12.96 9.65 12.81
C THR A 227 -13.96 8.91 11.93
N SER A 228 -14.07 7.58 12.07
CA SER A 228 -14.89 6.75 11.20
C SER A 228 -16.26 6.45 11.81
N LYS A 229 -17.27 6.27 10.95
CA LYS A 229 -18.61 5.80 11.33
C LYS A 229 -18.70 4.26 11.42
N ARG A 230 -17.58 3.56 11.66
CA ARG A 230 -17.56 2.10 11.72
C ARG A 230 -17.87 1.63 13.14
N ALA A 231 -19.00 0.96 13.32
CA ALA A 231 -19.42 0.44 14.63
C ALA A 231 -18.46 -0.65 15.18
N ASP A 232 -17.71 -1.31 14.29
CA ASP A 232 -16.76 -2.39 14.58
C ASP A 232 -15.32 -1.92 14.90
N ASP A 233 -15.10 -0.61 15.07
CA ASP A 233 -13.79 -0.01 15.40
C ASP A 233 -13.74 0.47 16.88
N ASN A 234 -14.23 -0.33 17.84
CA ASN A 234 -14.07 -0.10 19.28
C ASN A 234 -13.07 -1.09 19.91
N ALA A 235 -12.51 -0.75 21.08
CA ALA A 235 -11.40 -1.50 21.68
C ALA A 235 -11.68 -3.00 21.89
N GLU A 236 -12.88 -3.35 22.35
CA GLU A 236 -13.27 -4.74 22.59
C GLU A 236 -13.35 -5.53 21.28
N VAL A 237 -13.99 -4.94 20.26
CA VAL A 237 -14.15 -5.56 18.94
C VAL A 237 -12.81 -5.65 18.19
N ILE A 238 -11.91 -4.68 18.38
CA ILE A 238 -10.56 -4.72 17.80
C ILE A 238 -9.82 -5.98 18.24
N LYS A 239 -9.88 -6.33 19.53
CA LYS A 239 -9.25 -7.55 20.06
C LYS A 239 -9.84 -8.81 19.43
N LEU A 240 -11.17 -8.92 19.37
CA LEU A 240 -11.86 -10.06 18.74
C LEU A 240 -11.49 -10.20 17.26
N ARG A 241 -11.33 -9.09 16.55
CA ARG A 241 -10.90 -9.09 15.14
C ARG A 241 -9.46 -9.55 14.96
N PHE A 242 -8.57 -9.26 15.91
CA PHE A 242 -7.21 -9.80 15.90
C PHE A 242 -7.21 -11.31 16.15
N GLU A 243 -7.95 -11.78 17.15
CA GLU A 243 -8.08 -13.21 17.45
C GLU A 243 -8.65 -13.98 16.23
N THR A 244 -9.73 -13.46 15.64
CA THR A 244 -10.33 -14.02 14.42
C THR A 244 -9.33 -14.01 13.25
N PHE A 245 -8.55 -12.94 13.08
CA PHE A 245 -7.52 -12.90 12.04
C PHE A 245 -6.46 -13.99 12.25
N GLN A 246 -5.95 -14.16 13.46
CA GLN A 246 -4.93 -15.17 13.75
C GLN A 246 -5.46 -16.59 13.58
N LYS A 247 -6.70 -16.84 14.01
CA LYS A 247 -7.31 -18.17 13.96
C LYS A 247 -7.73 -18.57 12.54
N GLU A 248 -8.38 -17.67 11.82
CA GLU A 248 -9.08 -18.01 10.57
C GLU A 248 -8.36 -17.48 9.32
N SER A 249 -7.84 -16.24 9.37
CA SER A 249 -7.26 -15.59 8.19
C SER A 249 -5.77 -15.87 7.99
N LYS A 250 -5.01 -16.06 9.07
CA LYS A 250 -3.57 -16.40 8.99
C LYS A 250 -3.32 -17.74 8.27
N PRO A 251 -4.11 -18.81 8.48
CA PRO A 251 -3.98 -20.05 7.71
C PRO A 251 -4.08 -19.85 6.19
N VAL A 252 -4.86 -18.87 5.72
CA VAL A 252 -4.95 -18.53 4.29
C VAL A 252 -3.63 -18.00 3.75
N VAL A 253 -2.94 -17.18 4.54
CA VAL A 253 -1.59 -16.70 4.18
C VAL A 253 -0.64 -17.87 4.05
N ASP A 254 -0.69 -18.82 4.99
CA ASP A 254 0.17 -20.01 4.97
C ASP A 254 -0.16 -20.95 3.80
N PHE A 255 -1.43 -21.08 3.44
CA PHE A 255 -1.87 -21.79 2.24
C PHE A 255 -1.23 -21.21 0.98
N TYR A 256 -1.27 -19.88 0.80
CA TYR A 256 -0.65 -19.24 -0.37
C TYR A 256 0.88 -19.15 -0.27
N LYS A 257 1.48 -19.25 0.91
CA LYS A 257 2.94 -19.26 1.11
C LYS A 257 3.60 -20.46 0.44
N GLY A 258 2.90 -21.59 0.34
CA GLY A 258 3.34 -22.76 -0.43
C GLY A 258 3.34 -22.54 -1.95
N THR A 259 2.83 -21.41 -2.43
CA THR A 259 2.70 -21.10 -3.86
C THR A 259 3.70 -20.01 -4.28
N LYS A 260 3.99 -19.91 -5.58
CA LYS A 260 4.78 -18.80 -6.14
C LYS A 260 4.03 -17.47 -6.23
N LYS A 261 2.77 -17.41 -5.75
CA LYS A 261 1.86 -16.26 -5.91
C LYS A 261 1.89 -15.28 -4.74
N LEU A 262 2.31 -15.73 -3.56
CA LEU A 262 2.36 -14.89 -2.37
C LEU A 262 3.52 -13.90 -2.44
N LYS A 263 3.24 -12.63 -2.17
CA LYS A 263 4.22 -11.58 -1.94
C LYS A 263 3.95 -10.93 -0.60
N GLU A 264 4.92 -11.00 0.30
CA GLU A 264 4.82 -10.40 1.63
C GLU A 264 5.39 -8.98 1.60
N VAL A 265 4.67 -8.01 2.18
CA VAL A 265 5.07 -6.62 2.26
C VAL A 265 4.89 -6.11 3.68
N SER A 266 5.96 -5.57 4.26
CA SER A 266 5.90 -4.90 5.56
C SER A 266 5.09 -3.61 5.45
N ALA A 267 4.09 -3.49 6.31
CA ALA A 267 3.15 -2.38 6.41
C ALA A 267 3.41 -1.47 7.61
N GLU A 268 4.61 -1.54 8.22
CA GLU A 268 4.99 -0.77 9.41
C GLU A 268 5.21 0.72 9.12
N LYS A 269 5.78 1.02 7.95
CA LYS A 269 6.12 2.39 7.55
C LYS A 269 4.88 3.20 7.16
N ASP A 270 5.10 4.46 6.79
CA ASP A 270 4.08 5.33 6.22
C ASP A 270 3.44 4.74 4.94
N PRO A 271 2.17 5.09 4.63
CA PRO A 271 1.45 4.55 3.48
C PRO A 271 2.20 4.63 2.15
N GLU A 272 2.98 5.67 1.94
CA GLU A 272 3.75 5.97 0.72
C GLU A 272 4.89 4.98 0.55
N THR A 273 5.68 4.79 1.60
CA THR A 273 6.79 3.84 1.59
C THR A 273 6.29 2.41 1.46
N VAL A 274 5.20 2.06 2.15
CA VAL A 274 4.55 0.75 2.00
C VAL A 274 4.09 0.55 0.55
N TYR A 275 3.53 1.59 -0.07
CA TYR A 275 3.06 1.50 -1.45
C TYR A 275 4.20 1.28 -2.45
N LYS A 276 5.37 1.90 -2.25
CA LYS A 276 6.55 1.63 -3.10
C LYS A 276 6.91 0.14 -3.11
N HIS A 277 6.87 -0.52 -1.94
CA HIS A 277 7.11 -1.96 -1.84
C HIS A 277 5.98 -2.79 -2.46
N VAL A 278 4.71 -2.40 -2.27
CA VAL A 278 3.56 -3.05 -2.94
C VAL A 278 3.71 -2.97 -4.46
N LYS A 279 4.05 -1.80 -4.98
CA LYS A 279 4.27 -1.55 -6.40
C LYS A 279 5.38 -2.45 -6.94
N GLN A 280 6.52 -2.50 -6.25
CA GLN A 280 7.62 -3.39 -6.63
C GLN A 280 7.20 -4.87 -6.64
N ALA A 281 6.54 -5.33 -5.57
CA ALA A 281 6.08 -6.71 -5.45
C ALA A 281 5.14 -7.12 -6.58
N LEU A 282 4.23 -6.22 -7.00
CA LEU A 282 3.35 -6.44 -8.13
C LEU A 282 4.13 -6.51 -9.45
N LEU A 283 5.03 -5.58 -9.71
CA LEU A 283 5.78 -5.52 -10.97
C LEU A 283 6.67 -6.76 -11.19
N GLU A 284 7.29 -7.29 -10.14
CA GLU A 284 8.08 -8.53 -10.22
C GLU A 284 7.28 -9.76 -10.68
N THR A 285 5.96 -9.77 -10.42
CA THR A 285 5.09 -10.88 -10.86
C THR A 285 4.77 -10.80 -12.34
N VAL A 286 4.76 -9.60 -12.92
CA VAL A 286 4.42 -9.37 -14.33
C VAL A 286 5.61 -9.67 -15.25
N GLU A 287 6.84 -9.56 -14.75
CA GLU A 287 8.07 -9.83 -15.52
C GLU A 287 8.42 -11.31 -15.65
N LYS A 288 7.93 -12.17 -14.75
CA LYS A 288 8.15 -13.62 -14.84
C LYS A 288 6.96 -14.28 -15.54
N PRO A 289 7.13 -14.98 -16.68
CA PRO A 289 6.05 -15.76 -17.27
C PRO A 289 5.52 -16.75 -16.23
N ALA A 290 4.21 -16.90 -16.15
CA ALA A 290 3.59 -17.96 -15.38
C ALA A 290 3.90 -19.29 -16.07
N ASP A 291 4.92 -20.01 -15.60
CA ASP A 291 4.99 -21.45 -15.84
C ASP A 291 3.69 -22.05 -15.30
N THR A 292 2.94 -22.69 -16.19
CA THR A 292 1.70 -23.40 -15.91
C THR A 292 1.98 -24.62 -15.04
N ALA A 293 2.25 -24.40 -13.75
CA ALA A 293 2.35 -25.46 -12.76
C ALA A 293 0.98 -25.61 -12.09
N SER A 294 0.24 -26.61 -12.54
CA SER A 294 -0.96 -27.15 -11.89
C SER A 294 -0.72 -27.39 -10.40
N HIS A 295 -1.60 -26.86 -9.55
CA HIS A 295 -1.66 -27.27 -8.15
C HIS A 295 -1.93 -28.78 -8.08
N PRO A 296 -1.25 -29.54 -7.19
CA PRO A 296 -1.67 -30.89 -6.89
C PRO A 296 -3.06 -30.83 -6.22
N PRO A 297 -3.97 -31.76 -6.56
CA PRO A 297 -5.29 -31.81 -5.92
C PRO A 297 -5.13 -32.04 -4.42
N ALA A 298 -5.98 -31.36 -3.64
CA ALA A 298 -6.10 -31.61 -2.21
C ALA A 298 -6.43 -33.09 -1.98
N LYS A 299 -5.64 -33.74 -1.13
CA LYS A 299 -5.89 -35.11 -0.65
C LYS A 299 -6.99 -35.12 0.40
#